data_AF-A0A3N6LKQ3-F1
#
_entry.id   AF-A0A3N6LKQ3-F1
#
_cell.length_a   1.000
_cell.length_b   1.000
_cell.length_c   1.000
_cell.angle_alpha   90.00
_cell.angle_beta   90.00
_cell.angle_gamma   90.00
#
_symmetry.space_group_name_H-M   'P 1'
#
loop_
_entity.id
_entity.type
_entity.pdbx_description
1 polymer ?
#
loop_
_entity_poly.entity_id
_entity_poly.type
_entity_poly.pdbx_seq_one_letter_code
_entity_poly.pdbx_strand_id
1 'polypeptide(L)'
;DARAYLDRFEFHFTPKHGSWLNMAEIELSALTTQCLNQRIPDAATLRTEVAAWETDRNEATVSIDWQFTADDARTKLLRLYPTITEKKQD
;
A
#
# COMPACT_ATOMS: atom_id res chain seq x y z
N ASP A 1 19.11 21.31 -8.06
CA ASP A 1 17.69 21.70 -7.93
C ASP A 1 16.79 20.57 -7.49
N ALA A 2 15.81 20.86 -6.64
CA ALA A 2 14.81 19.91 -6.13
C ALA A 2 14.03 19.18 -7.25
N ARG A 3 13.89 19.82 -8.42
CA ARG A 3 13.19 19.25 -9.58
C ARG A 3 13.90 18.02 -10.18
N ALA A 4 15.23 18.02 -10.22
CA ALA A 4 16.01 16.89 -10.73
C ALA A 4 15.87 15.61 -9.85
N TYR A 5 15.49 15.75 -8.58
CA TYR A 5 15.16 14.60 -7.73
C TYR A 5 13.78 14.05 -8.02
N LEU A 6 12.79 14.92 -8.27
CA LEU A 6 11.42 14.51 -8.60
C LEU A 6 11.35 13.75 -9.92
N ASP A 7 12.15 14.14 -10.91
CA ASP A 7 12.19 13.49 -12.22
C ASP A 7 12.72 12.04 -12.16
N ARG A 8 13.26 11.59 -11.00
CA ARG A 8 13.72 10.21 -10.76
C ARG A 8 12.62 9.29 -10.20
N PHE A 9 11.46 9.83 -9.83
CA PHE A 9 10.38 9.06 -9.23
C PHE A 9 9.20 8.92 -10.20
N GLU A 10 8.67 7.71 -10.30
CA GLU A 10 7.36 7.47 -10.90
C GLU A 10 6.32 7.39 -9.78
N PHE A 11 5.30 8.25 -9.83
CA PHE A 11 4.24 8.26 -8.85
C PHE A 11 3.08 7.38 -9.32
N HIS A 12 2.82 6.31 -8.57
CA HIS A 12 1.63 5.49 -8.75
C HIS A 12 0.58 5.88 -7.72
N PHE A 13 -0.52 6.47 -8.19
CA PHE A 13 -1.63 6.87 -7.33
C PHE A 13 -2.60 5.71 -7.11
N THR A 14 -2.89 5.40 -5.85
CA THR A 14 -3.90 4.39 -5.50
C THR A 14 -5.32 4.94 -5.71
N PRO A 15 -6.28 4.11 -6.15
CA PRO A 15 -7.68 4.53 -6.27
C PRO A 15 -8.25 4.92 -4.90
N LYS A 16 -9.08 5.98 -4.86
CA LYS A 16 -9.69 6.50 -3.62
C LYS A 16 -10.45 5.46 -2.79
N HIS A 17 -10.99 4.42 -3.43
CA HIS A 17 -11.76 3.35 -2.77
C HIS A 17 -11.05 1.99 -2.87
N GLY A 18 -9.74 2.01 -3.13
CA GLY A 18 -8.88 0.83 -3.26
C GLY A 18 -7.92 0.68 -2.08
N SER A 19 -8.36 0.96 -0.85
CA SER A 19 -7.55 0.83 0.38
C SER A 19 -6.89 -0.54 0.52
N TRP A 20 -7.56 -1.59 0.07
CA TRP A 20 -7.06 -2.97 0.07
C TRP A 20 -5.88 -3.22 -0.89
N LEU A 21 -5.57 -2.28 -1.80
CA LEU A 21 -4.37 -2.26 -2.63
C LEU A 21 -3.29 -1.32 -2.07
N ASN A 22 -3.55 -0.64 -0.95
CA ASN A 22 -2.62 0.31 -0.36
C ASN A 22 -1.62 -0.41 0.55
N MET A 23 -0.38 -0.49 0.09
CA MET A 23 0.74 -1.09 0.83
C MET A 23 0.92 -0.50 2.24
N ALA A 24 0.76 0.81 2.40
CA ALA A 24 0.91 1.45 3.71
C ALA A 24 -0.17 1.00 4.70
N GLU A 25 -1.41 0.82 4.24
CA GLU A 25 -2.51 0.35 5.09
C GLU A 25 -2.33 -1.12 5.49
N ILE A 26 -1.81 -1.96 4.59
CA ILE A 26 -1.47 -3.36 4.88
C ILE A 26 -0.42 -3.44 5.99
N GLU A 27 0.67 -2.68 5.88
CA GLU A 27 1.74 -2.64 6.90
C GLU A 27 1.23 -2.08 8.23
N LEU A 28 0.38 -1.04 8.21
CA LEU A 28 -0.24 -0.52 9.43
C LEU A 28 -1.15 -1.54 10.11
N SER A 29 -1.88 -2.35 9.33
CA SER A 29 -2.67 -3.46 9.89
C SER A 29 -1.77 -4.51 10.54
N ALA A 30 -0.65 -4.87 9.90
CA ALA A 30 0.32 -5.81 10.46
C ALA A 30 0.91 -5.27 11.77
N LEU A 31 1.35 -4.01 11.80
CA LEU A 31 1.85 -3.35 13.01
C LEU A 31 0.81 -3.37 14.13
N THR A 32 -0.44 -3.06 13.79
CA THR A 32 -1.54 -3.03 14.76
C THR A 32 -1.76 -4.40 15.40
N THR A 33 -1.82 -5.46 14.59
CA THR A 33 -2.07 -6.82 15.09
C THR A 33 -0.87 -7.43 15.80
N GLN A 34 0.35 -7.16 15.34
CA GLN A 34 1.57 -7.83 15.82
C GLN A 34 2.23 -7.10 17.00
N CYS A 35 2.17 -5.77 17.03
CA CYS A 35 2.91 -4.96 18.01
C CYS A 35 1.96 -4.16 18.92
N LEU A 36 0.94 -3.53 18.34
CA LEU A 36 0.10 -2.55 19.08
C LEU A 36 -1.16 -3.15 19.71
N ASN A 37 -1.38 -4.47 19.62
CA ASN A 37 -2.54 -5.15 20.21
C ASN A 37 -2.38 -5.35 21.74
N GLN A 38 -1.92 -4.31 22.42
CA GLN A 38 -1.66 -4.27 23.85
C GLN A 38 -1.75 -2.83 24.36
N ARG A 39 -1.91 -2.65 25.68
CA ARG A 39 -1.89 -1.33 26.29
C ARG A 39 -0.46 -0.83 26.43
N ILE A 40 -0.14 0.28 25.78
CA ILE A 40 1.16 0.93 25.86
C ILE A 40 1.04 2.17 26.75
N PRO A 41 1.88 2.31 27.80
CA PRO A 41 1.67 3.30 28.85
C PRO A 41 2.03 4.74 28.44
N ASP A 42 2.97 4.91 27.50
CA ASP A 42 3.49 6.21 27.11
C ASP A 42 4.11 6.19 25.69
N ALA A 43 4.38 7.38 25.16
CA ALA A 43 4.89 7.54 23.80
C ALA A 43 6.34 7.08 23.62
N ALA A 44 7.17 7.05 24.66
CA ALA A 44 8.54 6.56 24.57
C ALA A 44 8.57 5.04 24.45
N THR A 45 7.74 4.35 25.24
CA THR A 45 7.52 2.91 25.12
C THR A 45 6.98 2.57 23.73
N LEU A 46 5.96 3.30 23.24
CA LEU A 46 5.42 3.10 21.89
C LEU A 46 6.50 3.17 20.80
N ARG A 47 7.35 4.19 20.83
CA ARG A 47 8.43 4.34 19.83
C ARG A 47 9.42 3.18 19.86
N THR A 48 9.73 2.69 21.06
CA THR A 48 10.68 1.58 21.24
C THR A 48 10.12 0.29 20.67
N GLU A 49 8.86 -0.03 20.98
CA GLU A 49 8.16 -1.22 20.48
C GLU A 49 8.02 -1.19 18.95
N VAL A 50 7.62 -0.05 18.38
CA VAL A 50 7.50 0.11 16.91
C VAL A 50 8.85 -0.04 16.22
N ALA A 51 9.93 0.54 16.78
CA ALA A 51 11.26 0.43 16.20
C ALA A 51 11.82 -1.01 16.25
N ALA A 52 11.57 -1.73 17.34
CA ALA A 52 11.93 -3.14 17.46
C ALA A 52 11.18 -3.98 16.42
N TRP A 53 9.85 -3.81 16.32
CA TRP A 53 9.02 -4.50 15.32
C TRP A 53 9.45 -4.20 13.88
N GLU A 54 9.78 -2.94 13.56
CA GLU A 54 10.28 -2.54 12.24
C GLU A 54 11.62 -3.22 11.92
N THR A 55 12.55 -3.23 12.88
CA THR A 55 13.85 -3.88 12.73
C THR A 55 13.69 -5.37 12.43
N ASP A 56 12.89 -6.08 13.25
CA ASP A 56 12.65 -7.52 13.08
C ASP A 56 12.05 -7.85 11.71
N ARG A 57 11.09 -7.05 11.22
CA ARG A 57 10.48 -7.28 9.90
C ARG A 57 11.43 -7.00 8.75
N ASN A 58 12.24 -5.95 8.87
CA ASN A 58 13.24 -5.60 7.86
C ASN A 58 14.33 -6.67 7.78
N GLU A 59 14.80 -7.18 8.92
CA GLU A 59 15.78 -8.28 8.97
C GLU A 59 15.19 -9.58 8.39
N ALA A 60 13.93 -9.88 8.70
CA ALA A 60 13.20 -11.00 8.12
C ALA A 60 12.87 -10.81 6.63
N THR A 61 13.13 -9.63 6.06
CA THR A 61 12.79 -9.25 4.67
C THR A 61 11.32 -9.58 4.35
N VAL A 62 10.42 -9.26 5.30
CA VAL A 62 9.00 -9.56 5.13
C VAL A 62 8.45 -8.72 3.98
N SER A 63 7.93 -9.39 2.95
CA SER A 63 7.26 -8.75 1.81
C SER A 63 5.76 -8.98 1.86
N ILE A 64 5.00 -8.09 1.24
CA ILE A 64 3.58 -8.32 0.97
C ILE A 64 3.44 -9.43 -0.06
N ASP A 65 2.71 -10.48 0.31
CA ASP A 65 2.28 -11.51 -0.62
C ASP A 65 1.04 -11.02 -1.39
N TRP A 66 1.26 -10.52 -2.60
CA TRP A 66 0.22 -9.96 -3.46
C TRP A 66 -0.62 -11.08 -4.10
N GLN A 67 -1.73 -11.41 -3.44
CA GLN A 67 -2.66 -12.43 -3.92
C GLN A 67 -3.67 -11.91 -4.97
N PHE A 68 -3.82 -10.60 -5.15
CA PHE A 68 -4.71 -10.02 -6.16
C PHE A 68 -3.94 -9.59 -7.40
N THR A 69 -4.20 -10.27 -8.53
CA THR A 69 -3.46 -10.05 -9.77
C THR A 69 -4.13 -9.02 -10.68
N ALA A 70 -3.38 -8.56 -11.70
CA ALA A 70 -3.93 -7.71 -12.75
C ALA A 70 -5.07 -8.39 -13.54
N ASP A 71 -5.03 -9.72 -13.70
CA ASP A 71 -6.07 -10.47 -14.38
C ASP A 71 -7.34 -10.59 -13.52
N ASP A 72 -7.18 -10.75 -12.21
CA ASP A 72 -8.29 -10.65 -11.26
C ASP A 72 -8.93 -9.26 -11.32
N ALA A 73 -8.12 -8.21 -11.44
CA ALA A 73 -8.59 -6.83 -11.59
C ALA A 73 -9.42 -6.65 -12.86
N ARG A 74 -8.94 -7.14 -14.01
CA ARG A 74 -9.66 -7.06 -15.29
C ARG A 74 -11.01 -7.75 -15.22
N THR A 75 -11.10 -8.87 -14.51
CA THR A 75 -12.34 -9.63 -14.38
C THR A 75 -13.29 -9.00 -13.35
N LYS A 76 -12.83 -8.77 -12.11
CA LYS A 76 -13.69 -8.27 -11.02
C LYS A 76 -14.09 -6.81 -11.20
N LEU A 77 -13.22 -5.98 -11.78
CA LEU A 77 -13.47 -4.55 -11.97
C LEU A 77 -13.89 -4.21 -13.40
N LEU A 78 -14.32 -5.19 -14.20
CA LEU A 78 -14.68 -5.02 -15.61
C LEU A 78 -15.60 -3.81 -15.84
N ARG A 79 -16.59 -3.60 -14.98
CA ARG A 79 -17.55 -2.49 -15.05
C ARG A 79 -16.92 -1.10 -14.88
N LEU A 80 -15.76 -1.01 -14.23
CA LEU A 80 -15.04 0.25 -14.01
C LEU A 80 -14.14 0.63 -15.19
N TYR A 81 -13.86 -0.29 -16.11
CA TYR A 81 -13.07 0.03 -17.29
C TYR A 81 -13.89 0.92 -18.24
N PRO A 82 -13.27 1.98 -18.81
CA PRO A 82 -13.94 2.84 -19.77
C PRO A 82 -14.29 2.03 -21.02
N THR A 83 -15.55 2.14 -21.47
CA THR A 83 -15.96 1.58 -22.76
C THR A 83 -15.38 2.46 -23.86
N ILE A 84 -14.48 1.90 -24.67
CA ILE A 84 -13.96 2.59 -25.85
C ILE A 84 -15.04 2.50 -26.93
N THR A 85 -15.83 3.56 -27.10
CA THR A 85 -16.73 3.71 -28.24
C THR A 85 -15.94 4.35 -29.38
N GLU A 86 -15.81 3.68 -30.52
CA GLU A 86 -15.22 4.29 -31.71
C GLU A 86 -16.05 5.52 -32.10
N LYS A 87 -15.40 6.68 -32.23
CA LYS A 87 -16.03 7.83 -32.86
C LYS A 87 -16.24 7.47 -34.33
N LYS A 88 -17.49 7.39 -34.75
CA LYS A 88 -17.85 7.34 -36.16
C LYS A 88 -17.19 8.54 -36.83
N GLN A 89 -16.34 8.26 -37.81
CA GLN A 89 -15.65 9.27 -38.59
C GLN A 89 -16.69 9.85 -39.56
N ASP A 90 -17.10 11.09 -39.34
CA ASP A 90 -17.92 11.88 -40.26
C ASP A 90 -17.11 12.29 -41.50
#